data_AF-A0A4S4MXG8-F1
#
_entry.id   AF-A0A4S4MXG8-F1
#
_cell.length_a   1.000
_cell.length_b   1.000
_cell.length_c   1.000
_cell.angle_alpha   90.00
_cell.angle_beta   90.00
_cell.angle_gamma   90.00
#
_symmetry.space_group_name_H-M   'P 1'
#
loop_
_entity.id
_entity.type
_entity.pdbx_description
1 polymer ?
#
loop_
_entity_poly.entity_id
_entity_poly.type
_entity_poly.pdbx_seq_one_letter_code
_entity_poly.pdbx_strand_id
1 'polypeptide(L)'
;MLKSKKQKQLAVEQFHESLAQVGKNPFDLVSTYRTWAGPDDCDFNMHLSNSCYSKVLDMARFNAALSFMPSGFIAGVWMALGATHFKFLKEIPIFATYEIRTSIASWDNKWLYVLTRYVTHSNKKKGTRSPAPTPGQNTPPVGLPFVPHTHTPATTHDTPSCLAPYDSALSSLIASLSEREEPDGATLHCVVISEVCFKIGRITVPPAVAIASDGFHARPAASEADLTKVPEPYSLSNPPPHMEKIRAMKAKGNFRPLQNFYKGGWRDVPEDERWWMTALGGEIEEKRRLNLDLVSGVQRGLEGARYV
;
A
#
# COMPACT_ATOMS: atom_id res chain seq x y z
N MET A 1 11.04 -28.05 -30.96
CA MET A 1 12.39 -28.25 -30.39
C MET A 1 12.37 -27.95 -28.90
N LEU A 2 12.86 -28.85 -28.05
CA LEU A 2 13.02 -28.61 -26.61
C LEU A 2 14.23 -27.68 -26.38
N LYS A 3 14.04 -26.55 -25.68
CA LYS A 3 15.14 -25.62 -25.32
C LYS A 3 16.23 -26.33 -24.53
N SER A 4 17.50 -25.98 -24.76
CA SER A 4 18.64 -26.53 -24.02
C SER A 4 18.59 -26.12 -22.54
N LYS A 5 19.27 -26.87 -21.66
CA LYS A 5 19.32 -26.57 -20.21
C LYS A 5 19.83 -25.14 -19.94
N LYS A 6 20.84 -24.69 -20.68
CA LYS A 6 21.40 -23.34 -20.58
C LYS A 6 20.40 -22.27 -21.03
N GLN A 7 19.67 -22.51 -22.12
CA GLN A 7 18.62 -21.60 -22.59
C GLN A 7 17.45 -21.49 -21.60
N LYS A 8 17.06 -22.61 -20.97
CA LYS A 8 16.03 -22.60 -19.93
C LYS A 8 16.48 -21.81 -18.70
N GLN A 9 17.73 -21.99 -18.29
CA GLN A 9 18.30 -21.27 -17.14
C GLN A 9 18.38 -19.76 -17.38
N LEU A 10 18.89 -19.35 -18.55
CA LEU A 10 18.92 -17.93 -18.93
C LEU A 10 17.51 -17.32 -18.98
N ALA A 11 16.52 -18.06 -19.50
CA ALA A 11 15.14 -17.60 -19.54
C ALA A 11 14.55 -17.41 -18.13
N VAL A 12 14.91 -18.29 -17.18
CA VAL A 12 14.48 -18.17 -15.78
C VAL A 12 15.14 -16.97 -15.09
N GLU A 13 16.44 -16.74 -15.34
CA GLU A 13 17.15 -15.56 -14.82
C GLU A 13 16.54 -14.26 -15.36
N GLN A 14 16.33 -14.17 -16.68
CA GLN A 14 15.67 -13.03 -17.33
C GLN A 14 14.25 -12.80 -16.80
N PHE A 15 13.49 -13.88 -16.57
CA PHE A 15 12.17 -13.79 -15.97
C PHE A 15 12.24 -13.19 -14.56
N HIS A 16 13.15 -13.66 -13.71
CA HIS A 16 13.30 -13.11 -12.36
C HIS A 16 13.81 -11.67 -12.34
N GLU A 17 14.73 -11.31 -13.25
CA GLU A 17 15.18 -9.92 -13.39
C GLU A 17 14.05 -9.00 -13.85
N SER A 18 13.14 -9.49 -14.70
CA SER A 18 11.98 -8.71 -15.15
C SER A 18 10.99 -8.39 -14.03
N LEU A 19 10.99 -9.18 -12.94
CA LEU A 19 10.16 -8.95 -11.76
C LEU A 19 10.78 -7.96 -10.77
N ALA A 20 12.11 -7.78 -10.83
CA ALA A 20 12.83 -6.89 -9.91
C ALA A 20 12.44 -5.42 -10.14
N GLN A 21 12.28 -4.68 -9.05
CA GLN A 21 11.88 -3.26 -9.09
C GLN A 21 13.10 -2.35 -9.16
N VAL A 22 13.99 -2.64 -10.12
CA VAL A 22 15.31 -2.01 -10.22
C VAL A 22 15.20 -0.50 -10.38
N GLY A 23 15.75 0.25 -9.42
CA GLY A 23 15.84 1.70 -9.47
C GLY A 23 14.54 2.45 -9.18
N LYS A 24 13.47 1.74 -8.79
CA LYS A 24 12.21 2.38 -8.41
C LYS A 24 12.24 2.80 -6.95
N ASN A 25 11.51 3.86 -6.63
CA ASN A 25 11.25 4.29 -5.27
C ASN A 25 10.13 3.40 -4.66
N PRO A 26 10.32 2.84 -3.45
CA PRO A 26 9.33 1.96 -2.82
C PRO A 26 7.99 2.66 -2.52
N PHE A 27 8.00 3.98 -2.31
CA PHE A 27 6.79 4.75 -2.01
C PHE A 27 5.96 5.10 -3.24
N ASP A 28 6.54 5.01 -4.44
CA ASP A 28 5.85 5.33 -5.69
C ASP A 28 5.16 4.10 -6.29
N LEU A 29 5.49 2.90 -5.81
CA LEU A 29 4.89 1.67 -6.27
C LEU A 29 3.50 1.48 -5.65
N VAL A 30 2.48 1.47 -6.52
CA VAL A 30 1.09 1.20 -6.16
C VAL A 30 0.65 -0.10 -6.83
N SER A 31 0.28 -1.09 -6.03
CA SER A 31 -0.35 -2.32 -6.51
C SER A 31 -1.87 -2.15 -6.48
N THR A 32 -2.51 -2.33 -7.62
CA THR A 32 -3.97 -2.15 -7.77
C THR A 32 -4.65 -3.50 -7.96
N TYR A 33 -5.61 -3.81 -7.11
CA TYR A 33 -6.50 -4.96 -7.23
C TYR A 33 -7.91 -4.47 -7.58
N ARG A 34 -8.48 -4.95 -8.70
CA ARG A 34 -9.79 -4.53 -9.18
C ARG A 34 -10.82 -5.62 -8.92
N THR A 35 -11.96 -5.23 -8.40
CA THR A 35 -13.11 -6.13 -8.19
C THR A 35 -14.43 -5.33 -8.22
N TRP A 36 -15.53 -5.96 -7.87
CA TRP A 36 -16.86 -5.36 -7.82
C TRP A 36 -17.62 -5.82 -6.58
N ALA A 37 -18.58 -5.02 -6.14
CA ALA A 37 -19.43 -5.33 -5.01
C ALA A 37 -20.59 -6.24 -5.46
N GLY A 38 -20.41 -7.55 -5.32
CA GLY A 38 -21.45 -8.54 -5.64
C GLY A 38 -22.56 -8.60 -4.59
N PRO A 39 -23.71 -9.22 -4.89
CA PRO A 39 -24.80 -9.40 -3.92
C PRO A 39 -24.37 -10.14 -2.65
N ASP A 40 -23.44 -11.10 -2.77
CA ASP A 40 -22.89 -11.86 -1.64
C ASP A 40 -21.95 -11.02 -0.76
N ASP A 41 -21.33 -9.99 -1.33
CA ASP A 41 -20.42 -9.12 -0.59
C ASP A 41 -21.15 -7.93 0.07
N CYS A 42 -22.42 -7.70 -0.28
CA CYS A 42 -23.23 -6.60 0.23
C CYS A 42 -24.12 -7.03 1.39
N ASP A 43 -24.39 -6.11 2.30
CA ASP A 43 -25.35 -6.33 3.40
C ASP A 43 -26.76 -5.84 3.05
N PHE A 44 -27.68 -5.90 4.02
CA PHE A 44 -29.07 -5.48 3.85
C PHE A 44 -29.25 -4.00 3.46
N ASN A 45 -28.23 -3.16 3.66
CA ASN A 45 -28.26 -1.74 3.28
C ASN A 45 -27.80 -1.52 1.84
N MET A 46 -27.57 -2.58 1.06
CA MET A 46 -27.23 -2.52 -0.37
C MET A 46 -25.88 -1.83 -0.65
N HIS A 47 -24.95 -1.93 0.28
CA HIS A 47 -23.56 -1.53 0.12
C HIS A 47 -22.62 -2.65 0.56
N LEU A 48 -21.35 -2.56 0.15
CA LEU A 48 -20.31 -3.50 0.54
C LEU A 48 -20.27 -3.63 2.08
N SER A 49 -20.43 -4.85 2.59
CA SER A 49 -20.44 -5.09 4.03
C SER A 49 -19.08 -4.75 4.63
N ASN A 50 -19.06 -4.22 5.87
CA ASN A 50 -17.83 -3.89 6.58
C ASN A 50 -16.86 -5.08 6.69
N SER A 51 -17.37 -6.30 6.83
CA SER A 51 -16.54 -7.51 6.86
C SER A 51 -15.91 -7.83 5.50
N CYS A 52 -16.59 -7.51 4.41
CA CYS A 52 -16.12 -7.76 3.05
C CYS A 52 -14.92 -6.88 2.69
N TYR A 53 -14.77 -5.69 3.27
CA TYR A 53 -13.53 -4.92 3.14
C TYR A 53 -12.33 -5.76 3.59
N SER A 54 -12.37 -6.33 4.80
CA SER A 54 -11.27 -7.17 5.31
C SER A 54 -11.05 -8.46 4.50
N LYS A 55 -12.13 -9.13 4.08
CA LYS A 55 -12.09 -10.35 3.23
C LYS A 55 -11.28 -10.10 1.95
N VAL A 56 -11.61 -9.03 1.23
CA VAL A 56 -10.96 -8.72 -0.06
C VAL A 56 -9.57 -8.10 0.15
N LEU A 57 -9.33 -7.45 1.31
CA LEU A 57 -8.02 -6.89 1.65
C LEU A 57 -6.91 -7.94 1.66
N ASP A 58 -7.19 -9.17 2.09
CA ASP A 58 -6.19 -10.26 2.05
C ASP A 58 -5.68 -10.52 0.63
N MET A 59 -6.59 -10.53 -0.36
CA MET A 59 -6.24 -10.74 -1.77
C MET A 59 -5.40 -9.57 -2.31
N ALA A 60 -5.83 -8.34 -2.03
CA ALA A 60 -5.11 -7.14 -2.44
C ALA A 60 -3.72 -7.05 -1.81
N ARG A 61 -3.59 -7.40 -0.52
CA ARG A 61 -2.30 -7.42 0.18
C ARG A 61 -1.38 -8.49 -0.35
N PHE A 62 -1.88 -9.68 -0.68
CA PHE A 62 -1.04 -10.72 -1.29
C PHE A 62 -0.53 -10.30 -2.67
N ASN A 63 -1.40 -9.70 -3.49
CA ASN A 63 -0.99 -9.13 -4.78
C ASN A 63 0.08 -8.03 -4.63
N ALA A 64 -0.09 -7.14 -3.65
CA ALA A 64 0.90 -6.12 -3.32
C ALA A 64 2.22 -6.74 -2.82
N ALA A 65 2.17 -7.78 -1.99
CA ALA A 65 3.35 -8.47 -1.48
C ALA A 65 4.20 -9.08 -2.61
N LEU A 66 3.56 -9.69 -3.60
CA LEU A 66 4.22 -10.22 -4.80
C LEU A 66 4.82 -9.10 -5.67
N SER A 67 4.22 -7.91 -5.66
CA SER A 67 4.73 -6.74 -6.38
C SER A 67 5.92 -6.09 -5.66
N PHE A 68 5.89 -6.04 -4.32
CA PHE A 68 6.91 -5.41 -3.50
C PHE A 68 8.15 -6.29 -3.32
N MET A 69 7.98 -7.62 -3.27
CA MET A 69 9.10 -8.50 -2.94
C MET A 69 9.05 -9.86 -3.68
N PRO A 70 9.05 -9.87 -5.02
CA PRO A 70 8.94 -11.11 -5.79
C PRO A 70 10.10 -12.09 -5.50
N SER A 71 11.34 -11.61 -5.42
CA SER A 71 12.50 -12.48 -5.14
C SER A 71 12.46 -13.03 -3.71
N GLY A 72 11.98 -12.23 -2.75
CA GLY A 72 11.85 -12.66 -1.36
C GLY A 72 10.88 -13.84 -1.20
N PHE A 73 9.72 -13.80 -1.86
CA PHE A 73 8.77 -14.91 -1.84
C PHE A 73 9.36 -16.19 -2.44
N ILE A 74 10.08 -16.09 -3.55
CA ILE A 74 10.77 -17.25 -4.16
C ILE A 74 11.86 -17.80 -3.22
N ALA A 75 12.55 -16.94 -2.48
CA ALA A 75 13.54 -17.34 -1.46
C ALA A 75 12.90 -17.93 -0.18
N GLY A 76 11.57 -17.92 -0.05
CA GLY A 76 10.85 -18.48 1.10
C GLY A 76 10.58 -17.49 2.23
N VAL A 77 10.70 -16.19 1.96
CA VAL A 77 10.18 -15.15 2.86
C VAL A 77 8.67 -15.07 2.66
N TRP A 78 7.92 -14.92 3.75
CA TRP A 78 6.49 -14.67 3.72
C TRP A 78 6.15 -13.43 4.55
N MET A 79 4.96 -12.89 4.33
CA MET A 79 4.49 -11.67 4.98
C MET A 79 3.45 -12.02 6.03
N ALA A 80 3.77 -11.75 7.31
CA ALA A 80 2.91 -12.00 8.44
C ALA A 80 2.19 -10.72 8.87
N LEU A 81 0.88 -10.82 9.08
CA LEU A 81 0.06 -9.71 9.55
C LEU A 81 0.13 -9.57 11.07
N GLY A 82 0.39 -8.35 11.56
CA GLY A 82 0.32 -7.99 12.97
C GLY A 82 -1.00 -7.33 13.35
N ALA A 83 -1.40 -6.31 12.58
CA ALA A 83 -2.61 -5.54 12.82
C ALA A 83 -3.15 -4.91 11.53
N THR A 84 -4.43 -4.58 11.52
CA THR A 84 -5.10 -3.80 10.47
C THR A 84 -6.03 -2.78 11.10
N HIS A 85 -5.95 -1.54 10.63
CA HIS A 85 -6.74 -0.42 11.13
C HIS A 85 -7.56 0.13 9.97
N PHE A 86 -8.89 0.06 10.08
CA PHE A 86 -9.82 0.52 9.05
C PHE A 86 -10.42 1.86 9.44
N LYS A 87 -10.51 2.77 8.46
CA LYS A 87 -11.34 3.97 8.53
C LYS A 87 -12.29 3.97 7.34
N PHE A 88 -13.56 3.75 7.62
CA PHE A 88 -14.63 3.87 6.65
C PHE A 88 -15.03 5.33 6.50
N LEU A 89 -15.05 5.83 5.26
CA LEU A 89 -15.35 7.22 4.92
C LEU A 89 -16.66 7.33 4.13
N LYS A 90 -16.83 6.45 3.13
CA LYS A 90 -18.01 6.38 2.27
C LYS A 90 -18.34 4.92 1.96
N GLU A 91 -19.61 4.68 1.67
CA GLU A 91 -20.09 3.35 1.27
C GLU A 91 -19.80 3.07 -0.21
N ILE A 92 -19.43 1.82 -0.50
CA ILE A 92 -19.34 1.31 -1.87
C ILE A 92 -20.69 0.68 -2.20
N PRO A 93 -21.48 1.23 -3.14
CA PRO A 93 -22.81 0.71 -3.42
C PRO A 93 -22.75 -0.66 -4.11
N ILE A 94 -23.82 -1.45 -3.96
CA ILE A 94 -23.97 -2.73 -4.65
C ILE A 94 -23.76 -2.55 -6.17
N PHE A 95 -23.12 -3.55 -6.79
CA PHE A 95 -22.74 -3.57 -8.20
C PHE A 95 -21.69 -2.54 -8.64
N ALA A 96 -21.15 -1.72 -7.74
CA ALA A 96 -20.03 -0.85 -8.07
C ALA A 96 -18.75 -1.65 -8.32
N THR A 97 -18.05 -1.32 -9.40
CA THR A 97 -16.64 -1.70 -9.59
C THR A 97 -15.76 -0.78 -8.76
N TYR A 98 -14.85 -1.36 -7.99
CA TYR A 98 -13.92 -0.62 -7.14
C TYR A 98 -12.50 -1.15 -7.27
N GLU A 99 -11.55 -0.28 -6.95
CA GLU A 99 -10.13 -0.60 -6.90
C GLU A 99 -9.62 -0.56 -5.46
N ILE A 100 -8.72 -1.47 -5.14
CA ILE A 100 -7.98 -1.52 -3.89
C ILE A 100 -6.52 -1.19 -4.24
N ARG A 101 -6.10 0.02 -3.89
CA ARG A 101 -4.75 0.55 -4.16
C ARG A 101 -3.89 0.38 -2.93
N THR A 102 -2.84 -0.42 -3.04
CA THR A 102 -1.95 -0.75 -1.94
C THR A 102 -0.55 -0.21 -2.21
N SER A 103 0.00 0.52 -1.24
CA SER A 103 1.31 1.19 -1.32
C SER A 103 2.05 1.06 -0.01
N ILE A 104 3.38 1.16 -0.05
CA ILE A 104 4.19 1.21 1.18
C ILE A 104 4.03 2.60 1.80
N ALA A 105 3.69 2.67 3.09
CA ALA A 105 3.60 3.93 3.82
C ALA A 105 4.95 4.27 4.49
N SER A 106 5.47 3.33 5.28
CA SER A 106 6.77 3.44 5.96
C SER A 106 7.19 2.08 6.51
N TRP A 107 8.34 1.99 7.16
CA TRP A 107 8.78 0.83 7.92
C TRP A 107 9.71 1.22 9.07
N ASP A 108 9.76 0.37 10.09
CA ASP A 108 10.76 0.39 11.15
C ASP A 108 11.73 -0.81 11.00
N ASN A 109 12.34 -1.27 12.09
CA ASN A 109 13.26 -2.42 12.10
C ASN A 109 12.56 -3.79 11.93
N LYS A 110 11.25 -3.88 12.20
CA LYS A 110 10.45 -5.11 12.27
C LYS A 110 9.22 -5.05 11.37
N TRP A 111 8.46 -3.97 11.44
CA TRP A 111 7.18 -3.73 10.82
C TRP A 111 7.33 -2.87 9.56
N LEU A 112 6.69 -3.34 8.50
CA LEU A 112 6.34 -2.59 7.31
C LEU A 112 4.90 -2.12 7.48
N TYR A 113 4.68 -0.82 7.34
CA TYR A 113 3.36 -0.21 7.34
C TYR A 113 2.89 -0.05 5.90
N VAL A 114 1.78 -0.71 5.58
CA VAL A 114 1.18 -0.73 4.24
C VAL A 114 -0.10 0.08 4.27
N LEU A 115 -0.22 1.03 3.35
CA LEU A 115 -1.40 1.87 3.18
C LEU A 115 -2.22 1.36 2.01
N THR A 116 -3.46 0.99 2.29
CA THR A 116 -4.43 0.54 1.31
C THR A 116 -5.61 1.50 1.24
N ARG A 117 -6.03 1.85 0.02
CA ARG A 117 -7.16 2.72 -0.26
C ARG A 117 -8.19 2.01 -1.15
N TYR A 118 -9.44 2.07 -0.75
CA TYR A 118 -10.58 1.60 -1.55
C TYR A 118 -11.15 2.79 -2.30
N VAL A 119 -11.18 2.70 -3.61
CA VAL A 119 -11.62 3.81 -4.47
C VAL A 119 -12.59 3.33 -5.54
N THR A 120 -13.50 4.20 -5.96
CA THR A 120 -14.32 3.97 -7.16
C THR A 120 -14.14 5.13 -8.14
N HIS A 121 -14.21 4.80 -9.43
CA HIS A 121 -14.31 5.80 -10.48
C HIS A 121 -15.77 6.05 -10.81
N SER A 122 -16.16 7.32 -10.93
CA SER A 122 -17.49 7.64 -11.39
C SER A 122 -17.61 7.28 -12.87
N ASN A 123 -18.49 6.34 -13.21
CA ASN A 123 -18.92 6.07 -14.59
C ASN A 123 -19.84 7.19 -15.13
N LYS A 124 -19.53 8.46 -14.85
CA LYS A 124 -20.20 9.57 -15.51
C LYS A 124 -19.72 9.59 -16.96
N LYS A 125 -20.42 8.88 -17.85
CA LYS A 125 -20.68 9.47 -19.17
C LYS A 125 -21.19 10.88 -18.87
N LYS A 126 -20.49 11.91 -19.34
CA LYS A 126 -21.00 13.29 -19.35
C LYS A 126 -22.25 13.30 -20.23
N GLY A 127 -23.37 12.82 -19.70
CA GLY A 127 -24.68 13.11 -20.23
C GLY A 127 -24.92 14.58 -19.93
N THR A 128 -24.85 15.41 -20.97
CA THR A 128 -25.44 16.75 -20.98
C THR A 128 -26.91 16.61 -20.58
N ARG A 129 -27.17 16.75 -19.29
CA ARG A 129 -28.53 16.78 -18.77
C ARG A 129 -29.05 18.18 -19.05
N SER A 130 -29.74 18.34 -20.17
CA SER A 130 -30.50 19.55 -20.47
C SER A 130 -31.42 19.89 -19.28
N PRO A 131 -31.53 21.15 -18.85
CA PRO A 131 -32.46 21.52 -17.79
C PRO A 131 -33.89 21.22 -18.26
N ALA A 132 -34.65 20.46 -17.48
CA ALA A 132 -36.08 20.29 -17.71
C ALA A 132 -36.79 21.64 -17.48
N PRO A 133 -37.82 21.98 -18.28
CA PRO A 133 -38.54 23.25 -18.13
C PRO A 133 -39.38 23.23 -16.85
N THR A 134 -39.36 24.35 -16.13
CA THR A 134 -40.20 24.61 -14.95
C THR A 134 -41.63 24.93 -15.38
N PRO A 135 -42.66 24.21 -14.90
CA PRO A 135 -44.03 24.71 -14.94
C PRO A 135 -44.32 25.48 -13.65
N GLY A 136 -44.77 26.72 -13.79
CA GLY A 136 -45.20 27.56 -12.67
C GLY A 136 -46.63 27.31 -12.22
N GLN A 137 -46.91 27.91 -11.04
CA GLN A 137 -48.18 28.40 -10.49
C GLN A 137 -49.06 27.49 -9.61
N ASN A 138 -49.02 27.86 -8.31
CA ASN A 138 -50.14 28.24 -7.44
C ASN A 138 -51.20 27.18 -7.06
N THR A 139 -51.03 26.57 -5.88
CA THR A 139 -52.13 26.09 -5.01
C THR A 139 -51.76 26.27 -3.52
N PRO A 140 -52.73 26.59 -2.63
CA PRO A 140 -52.48 26.82 -1.19
C PRO A 140 -52.23 25.50 -0.43
N PRO A 141 -51.54 25.51 0.72
CA PRO A 141 -51.07 24.29 1.35
C PRO A 141 -52.19 23.58 2.11
N VAL A 142 -52.53 22.35 1.68
CA VAL A 142 -53.23 21.37 2.50
C VAL A 142 -52.18 20.64 3.33
N GLY A 143 -52.41 20.55 4.64
CA GLY A 143 -51.45 20.01 5.62
C GLY A 143 -50.91 18.63 5.27
N LEU A 144 -49.59 18.47 5.40
CA LEU A 144 -48.91 17.20 5.18
C LEU A 144 -49.25 16.20 6.30
N PRO A 145 -49.53 14.92 6.00
CA PRO A 145 -49.50 13.89 7.02
C PRO A 145 -48.08 13.78 7.60
N PHE A 146 -47.99 13.65 8.93
CA PHE A 146 -46.74 13.43 9.65
C PHE A 146 -46.04 12.18 9.12
N VAL A 147 -44.94 12.38 8.40
CA VAL A 147 -43.99 11.32 8.04
C VAL A 147 -42.87 11.40 9.09
N PRO A 148 -42.70 10.39 9.98
CA PRO A 148 -41.58 10.41 10.90
C PRO A 148 -40.29 10.35 10.09
N HIS A 149 -39.39 11.31 10.33
CA HIS A 149 -38.06 11.33 9.73
C HIS A 149 -37.27 10.10 10.22
N THR A 150 -37.08 9.12 9.35
CA THR A 150 -36.21 7.95 9.59
C THR A 150 -34.75 8.22 9.21
N HIS A 151 -34.37 9.48 8.98
CA HIS A 151 -32.98 9.86 8.90
C HIS A 151 -32.50 10.25 10.29
N THR A 152 -31.68 9.40 10.88
CA THR A 152 -30.76 9.82 11.94
C THR A 152 -29.85 10.88 11.32
N PRO A 153 -29.88 12.15 11.77
CA PRO A 153 -28.78 13.03 11.44
C PRO A 153 -27.50 12.35 11.94
N ALA A 154 -26.48 12.31 11.10
CA ALA A 154 -25.13 11.96 11.52
C ALA A 154 -24.62 13.05 12.47
N THR A 155 -25.20 13.09 13.67
CA THR A 155 -24.64 13.76 14.82
C THR A 155 -23.41 12.95 15.13
N THR A 156 -22.24 13.51 14.82
CA THR A 156 -20.98 13.08 15.40
C THR A 156 -21.18 13.11 16.91
N HIS A 157 -21.50 11.95 17.48
CA HIS A 157 -21.59 11.81 18.92
C HIS A 157 -20.19 12.08 19.45
N ASP A 158 -19.97 13.29 19.97
CA ASP A 158 -18.96 13.60 20.97
C ASP A 158 -19.35 12.83 22.24
N THR A 159 -19.22 11.51 22.17
CA THR A 159 -19.07 10.68 23.34
C THR A 159 -17.61 10.88 23.75
N PRO A 160 -17.31 11.32 24.97
CA PRO A 160 -15.93 11.39 25.43
C PRO A 160 -15.40 9.96 25.50
N SER A 161 -14.86 9.51 24.38
CA SER A 161 -14.19 8.24 24.23
C SER A 161 -12.84 8.39 24.91
N CYS A 162 -12.50 7.45 25.80
CA CYS A 162 -11.16 7.28 26.31
C CYS A 162 -10.10 7.05 25.19
N LEU A 163 -10.54 6.93 23.93
CA LEU A 163 -9.74 6.79 22.70
C LEU A 163 -9.39 8.12 22.01
N ALA A 164 -9.66 9.28 22.60
CA ALA A 164 -9.41 10.59 21.98
C ALA A 164 -8.00 10.75 21.33
N PRO A 165 -6.89 10.21 21.87
CA PRO A 165 -5.58 10.27 21.23
C PRO A 165 -5.47 9.41 19.96
N TYR A 166 -6.13 8.24 19.93
CA TYR A 166 -6.12 7.31 18.80
C TYR A 166 -6.94 7.84 17.64
N ASP A 167 -8.17 8.30 17.92
CA ASP A 167 -9.04 8.87 16.90
C ASP A 167 -8.44 10.17 16.33
N SER A 168 -7.78 10.98 17.15
CA SER A 168 -7.06 12.17 16.68
C SER A 168 -5.87 11.82 15.79
N ALA A 169 -4.99 10.89 16.19
CA ALA A 169 -3.80 10.55 15.40
C ALA A 169 -4.16 9.87 14.07
N LEU A 170 -5.09 8.90 14.09
CA LEU A 170 -5.58 8.24 12.88
C LEU A 170 -6.34 9.24 11.99
N SER A 171 -7.17 10.12 12.57
CA SER A 171 -7.90 11.12 11.79
C SER A 171 -6.99 12.23 11.26
N SER A 172 -5.94 12.66 11.96
CA SER A 172 -4.95 13.62 11.47
C SER A 172 -4.07 13.03 10.37
N LEU A 173 -3.61 11.78 10.53
CA LEU A 173 -2.92 11.06 9.47
C LEU A 173 -3.81 10.93 8.25
N ILE A 174 -5.04 10.46 8.44
CA ILE A 174 -5.98 10.30 7.34
C ILE A 174 -6.32 11.65 6.74
N ALA A 175 -6.58 12.72 7.49
CA ALA A 175 -6.81 14.07 6.95
C ALA A 175 -5.64 14.51 6.06
N SER A 176 -4.39 14.35 6.51
CA SER A 176 -3.20 14.63 5.67
C SER A 176 -3.08 13.72 4.43
N LEU A 177 -3.72 12.55 4.44
CA LEU A 177 -3.75 11.60 3.33
C LEU A 177 -5.01 11.71 2.46
N SER A 178 -6.10 12.33 2.94
CA SER A 178 -7.46 12.34 2.36
C SER A 178 -7.97 13.72 1.97
N GLU A 179 -7.30 14.82 2.38
CA GLU A 179 -7.45 16.13 1.73
C GLU A 179 -6.94 16.14 0.28
N ARG A 180 -6.16 15.12 -0.10
CA ARG A 180 -5.89 14.84 -1.50
C ARG A 180 -7.08 14.07 -2.06
N GLU A 181 -7.90 14.73 -2.88
CA GLU A 181 -8.62 13.99 -3.91
C GLU A 181 -7.62 13.04 -4.58
N GLU A 182 -8.04 11.78 -4.78
CA GLU A 182 -7.19 10.86 -5.53
C GLU A 182 -6.80 11.54 -6.84
N PRO A 183 -5.52 11.53 -7.24
CA PRO A 183 -5.01 12.37 -8.33
C PRO A 183 -5.72 12.15 -9.66
N ASP A 184 -6.44 11.05 -9.79
CA ASP A 184 -7.25 10.65 -10.93
C ASP A 184 -8.76 10.90 -10.76
N GLY A 185 -9.17 11.65 -9.74
CA GLY A 185 -10.55 11.99 -9.44
C GLY A 185 -11.39 10.83 -8.88
N ALA A 186 -10.74 9.76 -8.41
CA ALA A 186 -11.44 8.64 -7.81
C ALA A 186 -12.04 9.02 -6.44
N THR A 187 -13.21 8.46 -6.13
CA THR A 187 -13.85 8.65 -4.83
C THR A 187 -13.24 7.68 -3.83
N LEU A 188 -12.67 8.21 -2.75
CA LEU A 188 -12.13 7.43 -1.63
C LEU A 188 -13.25 6.96 -0.69
N HIS A 189 -13.29 5.66 -0.42
CA HIS A 189 -14.31 5.00 0.42
C HIS A 189 -13.79 4.52 1.75
N CYS A 190 -12.61 3.92 1.76
CA CYS A 190 -12.02 3.35 2.96
C CYS A 190 -10.49 3.44 2.89
N VAL A 191 -9.88 3.77 4.02
CA VAL A 191 -8.43 3.76 4.20
C VAL A 191 -8.08 2.69 5.22
N VAL A 192 -7.05 1.90 4.90
CA VAL A 192 -6.56 0.84 5.79
C VAL A 192 -5.05 1.00 5.97
N ILE A 193 -4.61 0.95 7.23
CA ILE A 193 -3.20 0.78 7.58
C ILE A 193 -3.00 -0.66 8.04
N SER A 194 -2.12 -1.39 7.39
CA SER A 194 -1.73 -2.75 7.77
C SER A 194 -0.31 -2.78 8.29
N GLU A 195 -0.11 -3.41 9.45
CA GLU A 195 1.20 -3.69 10.02
C GLU A 195 1.60 -5.10 9.63
N VAL A 196 2.65 -5.22 8.83
CA VAL A 196 3.13 -6.53 8.36
C VAL A 196 4.61 -6.71 8.68
N CYS A 197 5.05 -7.93 8.92
CA CYS A 197 6.47 -8.23 9.08
C CYS A 197 6.89 -9.34 8.13
N PHE A 198 8.12 -9.27 7.64
CA PHE A 198 8.68 -10.30 6.78
C PHE A 198 9.29 -11.42 7.62
N LYS A 199 8.94 -12.66 7.32
CA LYS A 199 9.32 -13.84 8.10
C LYS A 199 9.95 -14.90 7.22
N ILE A 200 10.98 -15.55 7.75
CA ILE A 200 11.52 -16.79 7.21
C ILE A 200 11.74 -17.79 8.35
N GLY A 201 10.92 -18.83 8.39
CA GLY A 201 10.81 -19.67 9.59
C GLY A 201 10.47 -18.82 10.83
N ARG A 202 11.30 -18.89 11.87
CA ARG A 202 11.13 -18.09 13.10
C ARG A 202 11.83 -16.72 13.05
N ILE A 203 12.60 -16.45 12.01
CA ILE A 203 13.39 -15.21 11.88
C ILE A 203 12.52 -14.10 11.28
N THR A 204 12.67 -12.88 11.78
CA THR A 204 12.11 -11.67 11.16
C THR A 204 13.18 -11.01 10.31
N VAL A 205 12.84 -10.74 9.05
CA VAL A 205 13.69 -10.01 8.09
C VAL A 205 13.31 -8.52 8.16
N PRO A 206 14.27 -7.61 8.37
CA PRO A 206 13.98 -6.18 8.36
C PRO A 206 13.41 -5.73 7.01
N PRO A 207 12.38 -4.86 6.99
CA PRO A 207 11.80 -4.37 5.74
C PRO A 207 12.82 -3.73 4.79
N ALA A 208 13.80 -2.97 5.30
CA ALA A 208 14.86 -2.37 4.49
C ALA A 208 15.68 -3.43 3.73
N VAL A 209 16.03 -4.54 4.39
CA VAL A 209 16.79 -5.65 3.79
C VAL A 209 15.95 -6.33 2.70
N ALA A 210 14.68 -6.61 2.98
CA ALA A 210 13.75 -7.24 2.06
C ALA A 210 13.51 -6.40 0.80
N ILE A 211 13.19 -5.12 0.98
CA ILE A 211 12.87 -4.17 -0.10
C ILE A 211 14.11 -3.92 -0.96
N ALA A 212 15.26 -3.58 -0.37
CA ALA A 212 16.47 -3.33 -1.14
C ALA A 212 16.92 -4.58 -1.94
N SER A 213 16.71 -5.79 -1.41
CA SER A 213 17.04 -7.05 -2.09
C SER A 213 16.23 -7.33 -3.36
N ASP A 214 15.09 -6.65 -3.55
CA ASP A 214 14.28 -6.69 -4.76
C ASP A 214 14.53 -5.51 -5.72
N GLY A 215 15.56 -4.71 -5.46
CA GLY A 215 16.14 -3.74 -6.40
C GLY A 215 15.68 -2.30 -6.23
N PHE A 216 14.87 -2.01 -5.21
CA PHE A 216 14.48 -0.64 -4.88
C PHE A 216 15.71 0.19 -4.50
N HIS A 217 15.75 1.43 -4.98
CA HIS A 217 16.84 2.35 -4.75
C HIS A 217 16.35 3.79 -4.79
N ALA A 218 16.96 4.65 -3.97
CA ALA A 218 16.82 6.11 -4.09
C ALA A 218 17.34 6.57 -5.45
N ARG A 219 16.82 7.68 -5.97
CA ARG A 219 17.39 8.24 -7.20
C ARG A 219 18.87 8.58 -6.99
N PRO A 220 19.71 8.45 -8.02
CA PRO A 220 21.09 8.88 -7.91
C PRO A 220 21.12 10.37 -7.56
N ALA A 221 21.89 10.72 -6.53
CA ALA A 221 22.08 12.11 -6.14
C ALA A 221 22.84 12.87 -7.22
N ALA A 222 22.50 14.14 -7.43
CA ALA A 222 23.29 15.01 -8.29
C ALA A 222 24.73 15.08 -7.76
N SER A 223 25.70 14.97 -8.65
CA SER A 223 27.12 15.10 -8.32
C SER A 223 27.37 16.51 -7.77
N GLU A 224 28.02 16.62 -6.60
CA GLU A 224 28.43 17.92 -6.01
C GLU A 224 29.28 18.76 -6.98
N ALA A 225 29.98 18.11 -7.92
CA ALA A 225 30.79 18.78 -8.92
C ALA A 225 30.00 19.37 -10.10
N ASP A 226 28.73 19.00 -10.30
CA ASP A 226 27.93 19.47 -11.45
C ASP A 226 26.42 19.40 -11.16
N LEU A 227 25.90 20.39 -10.44
CA LEU A 227 24.49 20.52 -10.04
C LEU A 227 23.51 20.64 -11.23
N THR A 228 24.02 20.81 -12.46
CA THR A 228 23.22 21.05 -13.66
C THR A 228 22.84 19.77 -14.41
N LYS A 229 23.50 18.64 -14.13
CA LYS A 229 23.19 17.34 -14.75
C LYS A 229 22.29 16.52 -13.82
N VAL A 230 21.05 16.30 -14.28
CA VAL A 230 20.16 15.31 -13.68
C VAL A 230 20.76 13.92 -13.95
N PRO A 231 21.15 13.15 -12.92
CA PRO A 231 21.70 11.82 -13.11
C PRO A 231 20.68 10.90 -13.79
N GLU A 232 21.14 10.05 -14.71
CA GLU A 232 20.25 9.07 -15.33
C GLU A 232 19.66 8.13 -14.27
N PRO A 233 18.34 7.88 -14.30
CA PRO A 233 17.72 6.99 -13.33
C PRO A 233 18.23 5.57 -13.49
N TYR A 234 18.33 4.88 -12.37
CA TYR A 234 18.70 3.46 -12.36
C TYR A 234 17.67 2.63 -13.11
N SER A 235 18.16 1.64 -13.86
CA SER A 235 17.35 0.74 -14.68
C SER A 235 18.04 -0.62 -14.82
N LEU A 236 17.43 -1.56 -15.54
CA LEU A 236 18.08 -2.84 -15.85
C LEU A 236 19.37 -2.65 -16.67
N SER A 237 19.41 -1.61 -17.52
CA SER A 237 20.56 -1.26 -18.36
C SER A 237 21.60 -0.42 -17.63
N ASN A 238 21.18 0.36 -16.63
CA ASN A 238 22.05 1.12 -15.73
C ASN A 238 21.77 0.68 -14.27
N PRO A 239 22.26 -0.51 -13.87
CA PRO A 239 21.93 -1.07 -12.56
C PRO A 239 22.65 -0.32 -11.43
N PRO A 240 22.02 -0.15 -10.26
CA PRO A 240 22.68 0.43 -9.12
C PRO A 240 23.81 -0.48 -8.59
N PRO A 241 24.83 0.07 -7.89
CA PRO A 241 26.05 -0.66 -7.53
C PRO A 241 25.80 -1.97 -6.74
N HIS A 242 24.78 -1.98 -5.89
CA HIS A 242 24.48 -3.15 -5.04
C HIS A 242 23.78 -4.29 -5.80
N MET A 243 23.27 -4.05 -7.02
CA MET A 243 22.55 -5.07 -7.80
C MET A 243 23.41 -6.24 -8.23
N GLU A 244 24.72 -6.05 -8.38
CA GLU A 244 25.64 -7.16 -8.65
C GLU A 244 25.66 -8.16 -7.49
N LYS A 245 25.64 -7.68 -6.24
CA LYS A 245 25.54 -8.53 -5.04
C LYS A 245 24.22 -9.31 -5.05
N ILE A 246 23.11 -8.64 -5.35
CA ILE A 246 21.78 -9.25 -5.44
C ILE A 246 21.71 -10.30 -6.56
N ARG A 247 22.27 -10.01 -7.74
CA ARG A 247 22.35 -10.94 -8.88
C ARG A 247 23.19 -12.16 -8.53
N ALA A 248 24.33 -11.97 -7.87
CA ALA A 248 25.17 -13.07 -7.40
C ALA A 248 24.41 -14.01 -6.44
N MET A 249 23.55 -13.47 -5.57
CA MET A 249 22.72 -14.25 -4.65
C MET A 249 21.58 -15.04 -5.33
N LYS A 250 21.23 -14.68 -6.58
CA LYS A 250 20.15 -15.30 -7.38
C LYS A 250 20.67 -16.02 -8.63
N ALA A 251 21.99 -16.07 -8.81
CA ALA A 251 22.64 -16.58 -10.01
C ALA A 251 22.23 -18.02 -10.29
N LYS A 252 22.18 -18.40 -11.57
CA LYS A 252 21.85 -19.76 -12.03
C LYS A 252 20.44 -20.20 -11.65
N GLY A 253 19.55 -19.29 -11.28
CA GLY A 253 18.22 -19.58 -10.75
C GLY A 253 18.25 -20.22 -9.35
N ASN A 254 19.37 -20.14 -8.64
CA ASN A 254 19.52 -20.67 -7.29
C ASN A 254 19.27 -19.56 -6.25
N PHE A 255 18.19 -19.69 -5.49
CA PHE A 255 17.82 -18.74 -4.43
C PHE A 255 18.35 -19.13 -3.06
N ARG A 256 19.07 -20.25 -2.91
CA ARG A 256 19.65 -20.65 -1.61
C ARG A 256 20.56 -19.58 -1.00
N PRO A 257 21.44 -18.88 -1.76
CA PRO A 257 22.24 -17.81 -1.19
C PRO A 257 21.38 -16.66 -0.66
N LEU A 258 20.39 -16.21 -1.43
CA LEU A 258 19.44 -15.19 -0.97
C LEU A 258 18.63 -15.65 0.25
N GLN A 259 18.22 -16.92 0.28
CA GLN A 259 17.54 -17.52 1.42
C GLN A 259 18.43 -17.51 2.67
N ASN A 260 19.71 -17.88 2.54
CA ASN A 260 20.67 -17.87 3.65
C ASN A 260 20.94 -16.44 4.14
N PHE A 261 21.00 -15.48 3.21
CA PHE A 261 21.07 -14.07 3.54
C PHE A 261 19.88 -13.65 4.41
N TYR A 262 18.64 -13.99 4.04
CA TYR A 262 17.46 -13.72 4.85
C TYR A 262 17.41 -14.49 6.18
N LYS A 263 17.98 -15.70 6.25
CA LYS A 263 18.08 -16.50 7.47
C LYS A 263 19.12 -15.99 8.49
N GLY A 264 19.76 -14.87 8.23
CA GLY A 264 20.65 -14.22 9.20
C GLY A 264 21.92 -13.64 8.60
N GLY A 265 22.28 -14.01 7.36
CA GLY A 265 23.50 -13.49 6.73
C GLY A 265 23.56 -11.97 6.60
N TRP A 266 22.42 -11.27 6.62
CA TRP A 266 22.38 -9.80 6.68
C TRP A 266 22.92 -9.22 7.99
N ARG A 267 22.95 -10.00 9.09
CA ARG A 267 23.48 -9.57 10.38
C ARG A 267 25.01 -9.53 10.39
N ASP A 268 25.61 -10.40 9.58
CA ASP A 268 27.06 -10.56 9.49
C ASP A 268 27.73 -9.49 8.62
N VAL A 269 26.93 -8.67 7.92
CA VAL A 269 27.42 -7.56 7.10
C VAL A 269 27.81 -6.39 8.02
N PRO A 270 29.09 -5.95 8.01
CA PRO A 270 29.55 -4.76 8.73
C PRO A 270 28.70 -3.53 8.42
N GLU A 271 28.53 -2.62 9.38
CA GLU A 271 27.58 -1.51 9.26
C GLU A 271 27.86 -0.59 8.07
N ASP A 272 29.14 -0.37 7.78
CA ASP A 272 29.67 0.39 6.64
C ASP A 272 29.44 -0.30 5.29
N GLU A 273 29.28 -1.63 5.29
CA GLU A 273 29.03 -2.42 4.08
C GLU A 273 27.54 -2.71 3.82
N ARG A 274 26.64 -2.23 4.70
CA ARG A 274 25.18 -2.44 4.61
C ARG A 274 24.58 -1.64 3.46
N TRP A 275 24.75 -2.18 2.26
CA TRP A 275 24.32 -1.60 1.00
C TRP A 275 22.82 -1.26 0.94
N TRP A 276 21.96 -1.93 1.72
CA TRP A 276 20.53 -1.58 1.80
C TRP A 276 20.27 -0.24 2.49
N MET A 277 21.15 0.19 3.40
CA MET A 277 21.06 1.52 4.03
C MET A 277 21.39 2.61 3.02
N THR A 278 22.41 2.39 2.18
CA THR A 278 22.74 3.30 1.08
C THR A 278 21.65 3.30 0.02
N ALA A 279 21.13 2.12 -0.36
CA ALA A 279 20.09 1.98 -1.38
C ALA A 279 18.80 2.70 -0.99
N LEU A 280 18.39 2.61 0.27
CA LEU A 280 17.17 3.24 0.80
C LEU A 280 17.44 4.54 1.56
N GLY A 281 18.61 5.14 1.35
CA GLY A 281 19.02 6.41 1.95
C GLY A 281 18.39 7.63 1.25
N GLY A 282 18.89 8.82 1.59
CA GLY A 282 18.50 10.09 0.96
C GLY A 282 17.00 10.38 1.06
N GLU A 283 16.37 10.68 -0.07
CA GLU A 283 14.93 11.01 -0.15
C GLU A 283 14.01 9.89 0.39
N ILE A 284 14.43 8.63 0.26
CA ILE A 284 13.64 7.48 0.75
C ILE A 284 13.66 7.48 2.28
N GLU A 285 14.83 7.62 2.89
CA GLU A 285 14.97 7.59 4.34
C GLU A 285 14.26 8.79 5.00
N GLU A 286 14.33 9.98 4.37
CA GLU A 286 13.61 11.16 4.84
C GLU A 286 12.10 10.93 4.81
N LYS A 287 11.56 10.47 3.66
CA LYS A 287 10.13 10.18 3.50
C LYS A 287 9.68 9.03 4.41
N ARG A 288 10.51 8.01 4.62
CA ARG A 288 10.27 6.92 5.56
C ARG A 288 10.06 7.47 6.96
N ARG A 289 11.01 8.27 7.46
CA ARG A 289 10.94 8.83 8.82
C ARG A 289 9.70 9.70 9.01
N LEU A 290 9.44 10.61 8.08
CA LEU A 290 8.25 11.48 8.11
C LEU A 290 6.95 10.65 8.17
N ASN A 291 6.83 9.65 7.31
CA ASN A 291 5.64 8.79 7.31
C ASN A 291 5.57 7.86 8.52
N LEU A 292 6.71 7.46 9.11
CA LEU A 292 6.77 6.55 10.25
C LEU A 292 6.12 7.18 11.49
N ASP A 293 6.40 8.46 11.75
CA ASP A 293 5.83 9.17 12.89
C ASP A 293 4.30 9.21 12.80
N LEU A 294 3.77 9.36 11.59
CA LEU A 294 2.35 9.35 11.31
C LEU A 294 1.72 7.97 11.52
N VAL A 295 2.26 6.91 10.91
CA VAL A 295 1.66 5.55 10.98
C VAL A 295 1.87 4.87 12.33
N SER A 296 3.00 5.13 13.01
CA SER A 296 3.27 4.59 14.36
C SER A 296 2.33 5.18 15.42
N GLY A 297 1.79 6.38 15.19
CA GLY A 297 0.77 6.98 16.05
C GLY A 297 -0.50 6.12 16.18
N VAL A 298 -0.90 5.46 15.09
CA VAL A 298 -2.08 4.57 15.06
C VAL A 298 -1.86 3.37 15.98
N GLN A 299 -0.69 2.74 15.91
CA GLN A 299 -0.34 1.59 16.75
C GLN A 299 -0.32 1.97 18.24
N ARG A 300 0.34 3.08 18.59
CA ARG A 300 0.43 3.55 19.98
C ARG A 300 -0.95 3.82 20.60
N GLY A 301 -1.85 4.43 19.83
CA GLY A 301 -3.20 4.73 20.31
C GLY A 301 -3.99 3.45 20.65
N LEU A 302 -3.90 2.42 19.81
CA LEU A 302 -4.62 1.16 20.03
C LEU A 302 -3.98 0.29 21.14
N GLU A 303 -2.64 0.31 21.25
CA GLU A 303 -1.97 -0.34 22.39
C GLU A 303 -2.40 0.28 23.72
N GLY A 304 -2.59 1.60 23.77
CA GLY A 304 -3.18 2.29 24.93
C GLY A 304 -4.58 1.78 25.27
N ALA A 305 -5.42 1.53 24.26
CA ALA A 305 -6.78 1.01 24.44
C ALA A 305 -6.85 -0.38 25.09
N ARG A 306 -5.76 -1.17 25.09
CA ARG A 306 -5.72 -2.48 25.78
C ARG A 306 -5.71 -2.38 27.29
N TYR A 307 -5.31 -1.21 27.82
CA TYR A 307 -5.10 -0.99 29.25
C TYR A 307 -6.15 -0.07 29.87
N VAL A 308 -7.23 0.21 29.12
CA VAL A 308 -8.41 0.97 29.56
C VAL A 308 -9.59 0.00 29.66
#